data_AF-A0A530ZMH4-F1
#
_entry.id   AF-A0A530ZMH4-F1
#
_cell.length_a   1.000
_cell.length_b   1.000
_cell.length_c   1.000
_cell.angle_alpha   90.00
_cell.angle_beta   90.00
_cell.angle_gamma   90.00
#
_symmetry.space_group_name_H-M   'P 1'
#
loop_
_entity.id
_entity.type
_entity.pdbx_description
1 polymer ?
#
loop_
_entity_poly.entity_id
_entity_poly.type
_entity_poly.pdbx_seq_one_letter_code
_entity_poly.pdbx_strand_id
1 'polypeptide(L)'
;EEGCAWRAGALEALGREGRNYRVAYMSAHTAGQRAAIMSDLAVAPLPKSFLGSDMVELCPKDGMPDIGTYNLAMVVAPDASAPVKAVADHIRATFEVFRETGKF
;
A
#
# COMPACT_ATOMS: atom_id res chain seq x y z
N GLU A 1 -16.19 -8.83 0.00
CA GLU A 1 -15.44 -7.82 -0.76
C GLU A 1 -13.98 -8.28 -0.81
N GLU A 2 -13.63 -9.03 -1.85
CA GLU A 2 -12.23 -9.28 -2.20
C GLU A 2 -11.74 -8.06 -2.98
N GLY A 3 -10.58 -7.49 -2.67
CA GLY A 3 -10.04 -6.43 -3.55
C GLY A 3 -8.98 -5.48 -3.01
N CYS A 4 -8.72 -5.42 -1.69
CA CYS A 4 -7.67 -4.56 -1.15
C CYS A 4 -6.61 -5.38 -0.42
N ALA A 5 -5.42 -5.49 -1.03
CA ALA A 5 -4.29 -6.20 -0.44
C ALA A 5 -3.91 -5.66 0.94
N TRP A 6 -4.02 -4.35 1.16
CA TRP A 6 -3.69 -3.71 2.44
C TRP A 6 -4.66 -4.10 3.54
N ARG A 7 -5.97 -4.15 3.23
CA ARG A 7 -6.98 -4.62 4.18
C ARG A 7 -6.75 -6.09 4.53
N ALA A 8 -6.53 -6.93 3.51
CA ALA A 8 -6.30 -8.35 3.72
C ALA A 8 -5.10 -8.59 4.64
N GLY A 9 -3.94 -7.99 4.35
CA GLY A 9 -2.74 -8.11 5.17
C GLY A 9 -2.93 -7.61 6.60
N ALA A 10 -3.63 -6.48 6.79
CA ALA A 10 -3.90 -5.95 8.12
C ALA A 10 -4.83 -6.86 8.95
N LEU A 11 -5.90 -7.38 8.35
CA LEU A 11 -6.83 -8.28 9.04
C LEU A 11 -6.17 -9.61 9.39
N GLU A 12 -5.34 -10.14 8.49
CA GLU A 12 -4.55 -11.35 8.76
C GLU A 12 -3.58 -11.12 9.92
N ALA A 13 -2.83 -10.02 9.91
CA ALA A 13 -1.86 -9.69 10.95
C ALA A 13 -2.52 -9.46 12.31
N LEU A 14 -3.65 -8.72 12.35
CA LEU A 14 -4.44 -8.53 13.56
C LEU A 14 -5.00 -9.86 14.09
N GLY A 15 -5.49 -10.72 13.20
CA GLY A 15 -5.99 -12.05 13.55
C GLY A 15 -4.90 -12.95 14.13
N ARG A 16 -3.71 -12.94 13.53
CA ARG A 16 -2.54 -13.70 13.99
C ARG A 16 -2.11 -13.32 15.41
N GLU A 17 -2.21 -12.04 15.78
CA GLU A 17 -1.87 -11.56 17.13
C GLU A 17 -3.06 -11.57 18.10
N GLY A 18 -4.25 -12.00 17.67
CA GLY A 18 -5.45 -11.98 18.52
C GLY A 18 -5.88 -10.57 18.94
N ARG A 19 -5.53 -9.56 18.15
CA ARG A 19 -5.78 -8.16 18.48
C ARG A 19 -7.20 -7.77 18.08
N ASN A 20 -8.00 -7.37 19.07
CA ASN A 20 -9.36 -6.90 18.84
C ASN A 20 -9.38 -5.65 17.94
N TYR A 21 -10.32 -5.63 16.99
CA TYR A 21 -10.53 -4.50 16.09
C TYR A 21 -12.02 -4.35 15.75
N ARG A 22 -12.37 -3.20 15.18
CA ARG A 22 -13.65 -2.96 14.51
C ARG A 22 -13.40 -2.15 13.23
N VAL A 23 -14.26 -2.31 12.24
CA VAL A 23 -14.22 -1.45 11.06
C VAL A 23 -14.91 -0.13 11.41
N ALA A 24 -14.13 0.91 11.69
CA ALA A 24 -14.65 2.23 12.06
C ALA A 24 -15.14 3.04 10.86
N TYR A 25 -14.49 2.87 9.71
CA TYR A 25 -14.76 3.57 8.47
C TYR A 25 -14.26 2.74 7.28
N MET A 26 -14.93 2.84 6.13
CA MET A 26 -14.53 2.14 4.91
C MET A 26 -14.76 3.04 3.69
N SER A 27 -13.77 3.11 2.81
CA SER A 27 -13.84 3.86 1.56
C SER A 27 -12.93 3.22 0.52
N ALA A 28 -13.38 3.22 -0.74
CA ALA A 28 -12.61 2.79 -1.90
C ALA A 28 -11.59 3.85 -2.37
N HIS A 29 -11.61 5.06 -1.78
CA HIS A 29 -10.74 6.16 -2.18
C HIS A 29 -9.78 6.53 -1.06
N THR A 30 -8.49 6.69 -1.40
CA THR A 30 -7.45 7.10 -0.47
C THR A 30 -7.77 8.40 0.24
N ALA A 31 -8.37 9.38 -0.45
CA ALA A 31 -8.74 10.66 0.16
C ALA A 31 -9.71 10.49 1.35
N GLY A 32 -10.69 9.59 1.24
CA GLY A 32 -11.62 9.29 2.33
C GLY A 32 -10.92 8.61 3.51
N GLN A 33 -10.01 7.67 3.23
CA GLN A 33 -9.22 7.01 4.27
C GLN A 33 -8.30 8.01 5.00
N ARG A 34 -7.63 8.91 4.26
CA ARG A 34 -6.80 9.98 4.86
C ARG A 34 -7.65 10.92 5.72
N ALA A 35 -8.82 11.33 5.26
CA ALA A 35 -9.69 12.23 6.03
C ALA A 35 -10.10 11.62 7.38
N ALA A 36 -10.37 10.32 7.44
CA ALA A 36 -10.69 9.62 8.69
C ALA A 36 -9.49 9.59 9.66
N ILE A 37 -8.27 9.39 9.15
CA ILE A 37 -7.04 9.44 9.97
C ILE A 37 -6.81 10.85 10.51
N MET A 38 -6.85 11.86 9.63
CA MET A 38 -6.60 13.26 9.98
C MET A 38 -7.63 13.84 10.95
N SER A 39 -8.83 13.26 11.00
CA SER A 39 -9.89 13.64 11.93
C SER A 39 -9.89 12.81 13.22
N ASP A 40 -8.84 12.01 13.44
CA ASP A 40 -8.68 11.13 14.61
C ASP A 40 -9.86 10.13 14.81
N LEU A 41 -10.49 9.70 13.72
CA LEU A 41 -11.62 8.76 13.75
C LEU A 41 -11.18 7.29 13.64
N ALA A 42 -10.03 7.04 13.01
CA ALA A 42 -9.53 5.70 12.74
C ALA A 42 -8.01 5.70 12.46
N VAL A 43 -7.40 4.53 12.66
CA VAL A 43 -6.11 4.17 12.05
C VAL A 43 -6.37 3.36 10.78
N ALA A 44 -5.45 3.36 9.81
CA ALA A 44 -5.62 2.58 8.59
C ALA A 44 -4.30 1.93 8.13
N PRO A 45 -4.37 0.72 7.52
CA PRO A 45 -3.25 0.14 6.82
C PRO A 45 -3.04 0.87 5.48
N LEU A 46 -1.96 1.63 5.37
CA LEU A 46 -1.58 2.38 4.16
C LEU A 46 -0.12 2.08 3.76
N PRO A 47 0.23 2.20 2.47
CA PRO A 47 1.62 2.19 2.04
C PRO A 47 2.45 3.30 2.70
N LYS A 48 3.72 3.02 3.01
CA LYS A 48 4.64 4.02 3.58
C LYS A 48 4.79 5.27 2.72
N SER A 49 4.67 5.14 1.40
CA SER A 49 4.71 6.27 0.46
C SER A 49 3.57 7.28 0.64
N PHE A 50 2.52 6.91 1.39
CA PHE A 50 1.40 7.81 1.68
C PHE A 50 1.58 8.55 3.00
N LEU A 51 2.60 8.22 3.78
CA LEU A 51 2.88 8.91 5.03
C LEU A 51 3.38 10.33 4.74
N GLY A 52 2.61 11.33 5.15
CA GLY A 52 3.02 12.73 5.15
C GLY A 52 3.46 13.19 6.53
N SER A 53 3.87 14.45 6.66
CA SER A 53 4.16 15.07 7.96
C SER A 53 2.94 15.24 8.86
N ASP A 54 1.75 15.01 8.31
CA ASP A 54 0.44 15.12 8.93
C ASP A 54 0.00 13.81 9.62
N MET A 55 0.77 12.73 9.47
CA MET A 55 0.45 11.40 9.97
C MET A 55 1.65 10.78 10.69
N VAL A 56 1.38 9.81 11.56
CA VAL A 56 2.41 9.03 12.25
C VAL A 56 2.25 7.55 11.91
N GLU A 57 3.38 6.88 11.72
CA GLU A 57 3.42 5.42 11.57
C GLU A 57 3.24 4.77 12.95
N LEU A 58 2.32 3.81 13.05
CA LEU A 58 2.19 2.93 14.22
C LEU A 58 2.90 1.62 13.94
N CYS A 59 3.72 1.16 14.88
CA CYS A 59 4.52 -0.06 14.73
C CYS A 59 4.39 -0.97 15.97
N PRO A 60 5.16 -2.08 16.06
CA PRO A 60 5.06 -3.00 17.20
C PRO A 60 5.24 -2.35 18.58
N LYS A 61 6.04 -1.28 18.68
CA LYS A 61 6.21 -0.53 19.94
C LYS A 61 4.91 0.16 20.39
N ASP A 62 4.01 0.44 19.46
CA ASP A 62 2.70 1.06 19.68
C ASP A 62 1.59 -0.01 19.81
N GLY A 63 1.98 -1.29 19.88
CA GLY A 63 1.08 -2.44 19.97
C GLY A 63 0.37 -2.75 18.67
N MET A 64 0.92 -2.39 17.50
CA MET A 64 0.39 -2.74 16.18
C MET A 64 1.24 -3.84 15.51
N PRO A 65 0.61 -4.83 14.86
CA PRO A 65 1.35 -5.91 14.21
C PRO A 65 2.11 -5.42 12.98
N ASP A 66 3.17 -6.13 12.60
CA ASP A 66 3.72 -6.02 11.26
C ASP A 66 2.74 -6.64 10.24
N ILE A 67 2.32 -5.83 9.28
CA ILE A 67 1.36 -6.19 8.23
C ILE A 67 2.05 -6.68 6.94
N GLY A 68 3.38 -6.69 6.90
CA GLY A 68 4.18 -7.17 5.79
C GLY A 68 4.28 -6.20 4.61
N THR A 69 4.61 -6.75 3.45
CA THR A 69 4.78 -6.02 2.19
C THR A 69 3.73 -6.45 1.17
N TYR A 70 3.53 -5.62 0.15
CA TYR A 70 2.69 -5.94 -1.00
C TYR A 70 3.48 -5.70 -2.29
N ASN A 71 3.08 -6.41 -3.35
CA ASN A 71 3.72 -6.28 -4.64
C ASN A 71 2.91 -5.32 -5.53
N LEU A 72 3.62 -4.43 -6.24
CA LEU A 72 3.08 -3.69 -7.36
C LEU A 72 3.56 -4.35 -8.65
N ALA A 73 2.64 -4.67 -9.55
CA ALA A 73 2.95 -5.33 -10.80
C ALA A 73 2.44 -4.51 -11.99
N MET A 74 3.21 -4.51 -13.08
CA MET A 74 2.81 -3.95 -14.37
C MET A 74 2.36 -5.08 -15.29
N VAL A 75 1.14 -4.99 -15.80
CA VAL A 75 0.59 -5.91 -16.80
C VAL A 75 0.50 -5.19 -18.14
N VAL A 76 1.04 -5.80 -19.19
CA VAL A 76 1.03 -5.23 -20.54
C VAL A 76 0.26 -6.19 -21.44
N ALA A 77 -0.73 -5.66 -22.17
CA ALA A 77 -1.50 -6.45 -23.11
C ALA A 77 -0.59 -7.05 -24.19
N PRO A 78 -0.80 -8.31 -24.62
CA PRO A 78 0.03 -8.94 -25.65
C PRO A 78 0.08 -8.14 -26.97
N ASP A 79 -1.03 -7.50 -27.33
CA ASP A 79 -1.23 -6.69 -28.54
C ASP A 79 -1.03 -5.18 -28.31
N ALA A 80 -0.39 -4.78 -27.21
CA ALA A 80 -0.15 -3.37 -26.89
C ALA A 80 0.52 -2.59 -28.03
N SER A 81 0.09 -1.34 -28.20
CA SER A 81 0.64 -0.41 -29.20
C SER A 81 2.10 -0.02 -28.90
N ALA A 82 2.80 0.49 -29.92
CA ALA A 82 4.21 0.89 -29.77
C ALA A 82 4.45 1.92 -28.64
N PRO A 83 3.61 2.96 -28.45
CA PRO A 83 3.77 3.87 -27.31
C PRO A 83 3.62 3.19 -25.94
N VAL A 84 2.68 2.25 -25.80
CA VAL A 84 2.49 1.50 -24.53
C VAL A 84 3.72 0.63 -24.24
N LYS A 85 4.25 -0.04 -25.25
CA LYS A 85 5.48 -0.85 -25.14
C LYS A 85 6.67 0.01 -24.73
N ALA A 86 6.83 1.18 -25.36
CA ALA A 86 7.91 2.12 -25.03
C ALA A 86 7.87 2.57 -23.56
N VAL A 87 6.69 2.91 -23.03
CA VAL A 87 6.53 3.25 -21.61
C VAL A 87 6.86 2.06 -20.71
N ALA A 88 6.37 0.87 -21.05
CA ALA A 88 6.65 -0.33 -20.27
C ALA A 88 8.15 -0.67 -20.24
N ASP A 89 8.84 -0.54 -21.37
CA ASP A 89 10.28 -0.79 -21.46
C ASP A 89 11.08 0.26 -20.69
N HIS A 90 10.66 1.53 -20.74
CA HIS A 90 11.28 2.57 -19.91
C HIS A 90 11.14 2.28 -18.42
N ILE A 91 9.93 1.92 -17.95
CA ILE A 91 9.71 1.54 -16.55
C ILE A 91 10.61 0.35 -16.17
N ARG A 92 10.67 -0.70 -17.00
CA ARG A 92 11.56 -1.85 -16.74
C ARG A 92 13.02 -1.44 -16.62
N ALA A 93 13.51 -0.63 -17.55
CA ALA A 93 14.90 -0.15 -17.55
C ALA A 93 15.21 0.67 -16.27
N THR A 94 14.30 1.56 -15.85
CA THR A 94 14.46 2.33 -14.61
C THR A 94 14.56 1.43 -13.38
N PHE A 95 13.71 0.39 -13.29
CA PHE A 95 13.77 -0.54 -12.15
C PHE A 95 14.98 -1.48 -12.21
N GLU A 96 15.52 -1.78 -13.39
CA GLU A 96 16.79 -2.50 -13.54
C GLU A 96 17.96 -1.69 -12.98
N VAL A 97 18.05 -0.41 -13.34
CA VAL A 97 19.04 0.53 -12.77
C VAL A 97 18.91 0.62 -11.25
N PHE A 98 17.68 0.72 -10.74
CA PHE A 98 17.44 0.71 -9.30
C PHE A 98 17.90 -0.58 -8.64
N ARG A 99 17.67 -1.74 -9.27
CA ARG A 99 18.11 -3.03 -8.74
C ARG A 99 19.64 -3.14 -8.65
N GLU A 100 20.36 -2.61 -9.63
CA GLU A 100 21.83 -2.66 -9.67
C GLU A 100 22.50 -1.64 -8.75
N THR A 101 21.91 -0.43 -8.64
CA THR A 101 22.59 0.72 -7.99
C THR A 101 21.95 1.16 -6.68
N GLY A 102 20.73 0.70 -6.38
CA GLY A 102 19.91 1.19 -5.27
C GLY A 102 19.35 2.60 -5.46
N LYS A 103 19.45 3.16 -6.68
CA LYS A 103 19.00 4.51 -7.03
C LYS A 103 18.24 4.50 -8.36
N PHE A 104 17.22 5.36 -8.46
CA PHE A 104 16.52 5.62 -9.72
C PHE A 104 17.34 6.54 -10.63
#